data_AF-A0A0G1XLX3-F1
#
_entry.id   AF-A0A0G1XLX3-F1
#
_cell.length_a   1.000
_cell.length_b   1.000
_cell.length_c   1.000
_cell.angle_alpha   90.00
_cell.angle_beta   90.00
_cell.angle_gamma   90.00
#
_symmetry.space_group_name_H-M   'P 1'
#
loop_
_entity.id
_entity.type
_entity.pdbx_description
1 polymer ?
#
loop_
_entity_poly.entity_id
_entity_poly.type
_entity_poly.pdbx_seq_one_letter_code
_entity_poly.pdbx_strand_id
1 'polypeptide(L)'
;MIRTQVYIPEDLHRDLMLLAKREGTNFSTLIRRGAQEVVEKKKSEKKKDWRKFIGAAGKGGPKDVASKIDYYLYGKGNPKWAKLY
;
A
#
# COMPACT_ATOMS: atom_id res chain seq x y z
N MET A 1 27.65 11.94 8.21
CA MET A 1 27.37 10.50 7.93
C MET A 1 27.93 9.67 9.07
N ILE A 2 27.23 8.62 9.48
CA ILE A 2 27.74 7.64 10.46
C ILE A 2 28.34 6.47 9.66
N ARG A 3 29.54 6.01 10.04
CA ARG A 3 30.15 4.82 9.43
C ARG A 3 29.56 3.58 10.11
N THR A 4 28.92 2.72 9.33
CA THR A 4 28.34 1.48 9.81
C THR A 4 28.95 0.31 9.04
N GLN A 5 29.36 -0.73 9.76
CA GLN A 5 29.79 -2.00 9.18
C GLN A 5 28.61 -2.97 9.27
N VAL A 6 28.26 -3.56 8.14
CA VAL A 6 27.17 -4.55 8.03
C VAL A 6 27.74 -5.76 7.32
N TYR A 7 27.45 -6.94 7.86
CA TYR A 7 27.80 -8.19 7.20
C TYR A 7 26.82 -8.45 6.04
N ILE A 8 27.37 -8.76 4.86
CA ILE A 8 26.61 -9.05 3.64
C ILE A 8 27.12 -10.38 3.11
N PRO A 9 26.24 -11.37 2.82
CA PRO A 9 26.64 -12.62 2.18
C PRO A 9 27.35 -12.37 0.85
N GLU A 10 28.31 -13.24 0.51
CA GLU A 10 29.17 -13.05 -0.66
C GLU A 10 28.39 -12.92 -1.97
N ASP A 11 27.40 -13.79 -2.18
CA ASP A 11 26.56 -13.79 -3.38
C ASP A 11 25.83 -12.44 -3.55
N LEU A 12 25.24 -11.95 -2.45
CA LEU A 12 24.54 -10.67 -2.44
C LEU A 12 25.50 -9.50 -2.68
N HIS A 13 26.70 -9.54 -2.11
CA HIS A 13 27.73 -8.53 -2.37
C HIS A 13 28.09 -8.50 -3.86
N ARG A 14 28.26 -9.67 -4.50
CA ARG A 14 28.58 -9.79 -5.92
C ARG A 14 27.46 -9.23 -6.80
N ASP A 15 26.22 -9.55 -6.50
CA ASP A 15 25.06 -9.05 -7.24
C ASP A 15 24.92 -7.53 -7.13
N LEU A 16 25.09 -6.99 -5.93
CA LEU A 16 25.06 -5.54 -5.69
C LEU A 16 26.20 -4.83 -6.43
N MET A 17 27.39 -5.43 -6.49
CA MET A 17 28.52 -4.87 -7.26
C MET A 17 28.25 -4.85 -8.77
N LEU A 18 27.66 -5.91 -9.31
CA LEU A 18 27.26 -5.97 -10.72
C LEU A 18 26.17 -4.95 -11.03
N LEU A 19 25.18 -4.81 -10.15
CA LEU A 19 24.11 -3.83 -10.29
C LEU A 19 24.65 -2.40 -10.26
N ALA A 20 25.55 -2.10 -9.31
CA ALA A 20 26.18 -0.79 -9.22
C ALA A 20 26.95 -0.42 -10.50
N LYS A 21 27.71 -1.37 -11.05
CA LYS A 21 28.42 -1.19 -12.34
C LYS A 21 27.44 -0.93 -13.49
N ARG A 22 26.36 -1.71 -13.57
CA ARG A 22 25.35 -1.57 -14.62
C ARG A 22 24.65 -0.20 -14.56
N GLU A 23 24.41 0.32 -13.37
CA GLU A 23 23.77 1.63 -13.16
C GLU A 23 24.75 2.81 -13.22
N GLY A 24 26.07 2.55 -13.36
CA GLY A 24 27.08 3.60 -13.34
C GLY A 24 27.19 4.32 -11.98
N THR A 25 26.82 3.65 -10.89
CA THR A 25 26.85 4.21 -9.52
C THR A 25 27.88 3.48 -8.66
N ASN A 26 28.18 4.05 -7.49
CA ASN A 26 29.04 3.38 -6.52
C ASN A 26 28.22 2.47 -5.58
N PHE A 27 28.84 1.39 -5.12
CA PHE A 27 28.25 0.38 -4.26
C PHE A 27 27.58 0.98 -3.01
N SER A 28 28.25 1.92 -2.35
CA SER A 28 27.75 2.59 -1.15
C SER A 28 26.49 3.43 -1.41
N THR A 29 26.38 4.05 -2.59
CA THR A 29 25.20 4.81 -3.01
C THR A 29 24.04 3.88 -3.28
N LEU A 30 24.27 2.75 -3.95
CA LEU A 30 23.26 1.72 -4.18
C LEU A 30 22.69 1.19 -2.85
N ILE A 31 23.55 0.85 -1.89
CA ILE A 31 23.13 0.39 -0.56
C ILE A 31 22.29 1.45 0.17
N ARG A 32 22.75 2.72 0.19
CA ARG A 32 22.00 3.80 0.85
C ARG A 32 20.62 4.01 0.23
N ARG A 33 20.55 4.02 -1.10
CA ARG A 33 19.29 4.16 -1.84
C ARG A 33 18.33 3.01 -1.52
N GLY A 34 18.81 1.77 -1.58
CA GLY A 34 18.01 0.60 -1.23
C GLY A 34 17.49 0.65 0.21
N ALA A 35 18.35 1.03 1.17
CA ALA A 35 17.95 1.19 2.56
C ALA A 35 16.87 2.28 2.74
N GLN A 36 17.01 3.41 2.06
CA GLN A 36 16.02 4.49 2.09
C GLN A 36 14.68 4.05 1.50
N GLU A 37 14.68 3.40 0.34
CA GLU A 37 13.46 2.89 -0.30
C GLU A 37 12.70 1.90 0.60
N VAL A 38 13.42 1.00 1.28
CA VAL A 38 12.80 0.06 2.23
C VAL A 38 12.19 0.79 3.43
N VAL A 39 12.90 1.77 3.99
CA VAL A 39 12.40 2.58 5.12
C VAL A 39 11.16 3.39 4.71
N GLU A 40 11.17 3.99 3.53
CA GLU A 40 10.03 4.77 3.01
C GLU A 40 8.82 3.89 2.74
N LYS A 41 8.99 2.72 2.10
CA LYS A 41 7.91 1.73 1.92
C LYS A 41 7.29 1.33 3.26
N LYS A 42 8.10 1.08 4.29
CA LYS A 42 7.60 0.71 5.62
C LYS A 42 6.93 1.87 6.35
N LYS A 43 7.38 3.11 6.13
CA LYS A 43 6.72 4.31 6.68
C LYS A 43 5.37 4.59 6.01
N SER A 44 5.26 4.39 4.69
CA SER A 44 4.02 4.64 3.95
C SER A 44 2.95 3.57 4.22
N GLU A 45 3.35 2.30 4.40
CA GLU A 45 2.44 1.21 4.81
C GLU A 45 1.69 1.52 6.12
N LYS A 46 2.32 2.21 7.08
CA LYS A 46 1.69 2.59 8.36
C LYS A 46 0.66 3.72 8.25
N LYS A 47 0.51 4.38 7.09
CA LYS A 47 -0.36 5.54 6.89
C LYS A 47 -1.62 5.27 6.05
N LYS A 48 -2.13 4.04 6.01
CA LYS A 48 -3.52 3.84 5.56
C LYS A 48 -4.49 4.29 6.66
N ASP A 49 -4.81 5.58 6.63
CA ASP A 49 -5.86 6.19 7.43
C ASP A 49 -7.23 5.63 6.99
N TRP A 50 -7.58 4.47 7.54
CA TRP A 50 -8.83 3.74 7.28
C TRP A 50 -10.08 4.63 7.43
N ARG A 51 -9.98 5.70 8.24
CA ARG A 51 -11.04 6.70 8.43
C ARG A 51 -11.42 7.44 7.15
N LYS A 52 -10.47 7.63 6.21
CA LYS A 52 -10.77 8.23 4.90
C LYS A 52 -11.59 7.30 4.00
N PHE A 53 -11.46 5.98 4.19
CA PHE A 53 -12.25 4.98 3.45
C PHE A 53 -13.70 4.93 3.95
N ILE A 54 -13.92 5.04 5.26
CA ILE A 54 -15.25 5.11 5.88
C ILE A 54 -16.03 6.35 5.40
N GLY A 55 -15.37 7.51 5.29
CA GLY A 55 -16.00 8.75 4.84
C GLY A 55 -16.35 8.78 3.35
N ALA A 56 -15.67 8.00 2.51
CA ALA A 56 -15.93 7.94 1.08
C ALA A 56 -17.21 7.15 0.73
N ALA A 57 -17.52 6.10 1.50
CA ALA A 57 -18.75 5.32 1.34
C ALA A 57 -20.02 6.10 1.75
N GLY A 58 -19.90 7.17 2.54
CA GLY A 58 -21.01 8.01 2.98
C GLY A 58 -21.44 9.12 2.02
N LYS A 59 -20.76 9.31 0.88
CA LYS A 59 -21.00 10.43 -0.06
C LYS A 59 -22.05 10.14 -1.15
N GLY A 60 -22.63 8.95 -1.19
CA GLY A 60 -23.66 8.62 -2.16
C GLY A 60 -24.47 7.40 -1.74
N GLY A 61 -25.68 7.64 -1.24
CA GLY A 61 -26.60 6.58 -0.84
C GLY A 61 -27.48 6.99 0.34
N PRO A 62 -28.60 6.29 0.58
CA PRO A 62 -29.41 6.51 1.78
C PRO A 62 -28.56 6.27 3.04
N LYS A 63 -28.64 7.19 4.01
CA LYS A 63 -27.82 7.13 5.24
C LYS A 63 -28.24 6.02 6.21
N ASP A 64 -29.36 5.37 5.93
CA ASP A 64 -30.02 4.34 6.75
C ASP A 64 -29.86 2.92 6.19
N VAL A 65 -29.00 2.71 5.18
CA VAL A 65 -28.75 1.37 4.61
C VAL A 65 -28.29 0.38 5.69
N ALA A 66 -27.44 0.81 6.62
CA ALA A 66 -26.99 -0.04 7.72
C ALA A 66 -28.12 -0.45 8.68
N SER A 67 -29.12 0.40 8.88
CA SER A 67 -30.25 0.14 9.78
C SER A 67 -31.42 -0.56 9.11
N LYS A 68 -31.51 -0.52 7.78
CA LYS A 68 -32.67 -1.00 7.01
C LYS A 68 -32.27 -1.96 5.89
N ILE A 69 -31.38 -2.89 6.21
CA ILE A 69 -30.84 -3.87 5.26
C ILE A 69 -31.99 -4.61 4.54
N ASP A 70 -32.98 -5.11 5.29
CA ASP A 70 -34.10 -5.87 4.72
C ASP A 70 -34.99 -5.03 3.78
N TYR A 71 -35.14 -3.73 4.05
CA TYR A 71 -35.92 -2.83 3.20
C TYR A 71 -35.28 -2.63 1.82
N TYR A 72 -33.94 -2.62 1.78
CA TYR A 72 -33.17 -2.45 0.54
C TYR A 72 -32.90 -3.78 -0.18
N LEU A 73 -32.79 -4.89 0.54
CA LEU A 73 -32.59 -6.21 -0.08
C LEU A 73 -33.90 -6.86 -0.53
N TYR A 74 -34.95 -6.77 0.29
CA TYR A 74 -36.20 -7.52 0.07
C TYR A 74 -37.45 -6.62 -0.03
N GLY A 75 -37.35 -5.36 0.39
CA GLY A 75 -38.47 -4.42 0.43
C GLY A 75 -38.64 -3.56 -0.82
N LYS A 76 -39.54 -2.56 -0.71
CA LYS A 76 -39.81 -1.58 -1.78
C LYS A 76 -38.59 -0.71 -2.16
N GLY A 77 -37.58 -0.65 -1.29
CA GLY A 77 -36.33 0.06 -1.53
C GLY A 77 -35.35 -0.70 -2.44
N ASN A 78 -35.68 -1.93 -2.84
CA ASN A 78 -34.80 -2.74 -3.68
C ASN A 78 -34.62 -2.10 -5.07
N PRO A 79 -33.37 -1.77 -5.47
CA PRO A 79 -33.09 -1.13 -6.74
C PRO A 79 -33.62 -1.95 -7.92
N LYS A 80 -34.22 -1.26 -8.90
CA LYS A 80 -34.87 -1.90 -10.06
C LYS A 80 -33.93 -2.79 -10.89
N TRP A 81 -32.62 -2.50 -10.89
CA TRP A 81 -31.61 -3.32 -11.57
C TRP A 81 -31.26 -4.62 -10.86
N ALA A 82 -31.61 -4.77 -9.57
CA ALA A 82 -31.39 -5.99 -8.79
C ALA A 82 -32.59 -6.95 -8.84
N LYS A 83 -33.71 -6.56 -9.47
CA LYS A 83 -34.84 -7.44 -9.77
C LYS A 83 -34.53 -8.25 -11.04
N LEU A 84 -33.67 -9.25 -10.91
CA LEU A 84 -33.52 -10.31 -11.92
C LEU A 84 -34.35 -11.51 -11.47
N TYR A 85 -35.45 -11.73 -12.21
CA TYR A 85 -36.50 -12.74 -12.05
C TYR A 85 -37.56 -12.44 -10.98
#